data_AF-A0A3D1PEC6-F1
#
_entry.id   AF-A0A3D1PEC6-F1
#
_cell.length_a   1.000
_cell.length_b   1.000
_cell.length_c   1.000
_cell.angle_alpha   90.00
_cell.angle_beta   90.00
_cell.angle_gamma   90.00
#
_symmetry.space_group_name_H-M   'P 1'
#
loop_
_entity.id
_entity.type
_entity.pdbx_description
1 polymer ?
#
loop_
_entity_poly.entity_id
_entity_poly.type
_entity_poly.pdbx_seq_one_letter_code
_entity_poly.pdbx_strand_id
1 'polypeptide(L)'
;MMPSGEKRIGTSGVGFALGRSDRWFYTRSKKAPKWLKGLQDIGFQGDLVELKIIRQDKRGMSLAKTISLRDFVKLVTYEAIVQRNLKAIILLAAFAETGLERILDDAFAGRSIEFILEKIVHYSKWTYEELEEVLQYNREEVWALYPWSGQDLSKSAFT
;
A
#
# COMPACT_ATOMS: atom_id res chain seq x y z
N MET A 1 -16.16 0.30 1.51
CA MET A 1 -14.97 0.23 2.39
C MET A 1 -15.21 -0.85 3.43
N MET A 2 -14.16 -1.49 3.95
CA MET A 2 -14.32 -2.39 5.09
C MET A 2 -14.78 -1.60 6.32
N PRO A 3 -15.45 -2.23 7.30
CA PRO A 3 -15.78 -1.58 8.57
C PRO A 3 -14.54 -1.02 9.29
N SER A 4 -13.36 -1.61 9.06
CA SER A 4 -12.08 -1.14 9.59
C SER A 4 -11.45 0.04 8.85
N GLY A 5 -12.05 0.53 7.77
CA GLY A 5 -11.45 1.56 6.90
C GLY A 5 -10.26 1.07 6.06
N GLU A 6 -9.78 -0.17 6.28
CA GLU A 6 -8.64 -0.73 5.55
C GLU A 6 -8.96 -0.85 4.05
N LYS A 7 -8.04 -0.36 3.22
CA LYS A 7 -8.06 -0.51 1.77
C LYS A 7 -7.39 -1.83 1.39
N ARG A 8 -8.09 -2.64 0.61
CA ARG A 8 -7.63 -3.97 0.17
C ARG A 8 -7.78 -4.13 -1.33
N ILE A 9 -6.94 -4.96 -1.93
CA ILE A 9 -6.90 -5.19 -3.38
C ILE A 9 -7.28 -6.63 -3.66
N GLY A 10 -8.22 -6.84 -4.57
CA GLY A 10 -8.65 -8.15 -5.02
C GLY A 10 -7.52 -8.91 -5.71
N THR A 11 -7.41 -10.22 -5.47
CA THR A 11 -6.33 -11.06 -6.03
C THR A 11 -6.31 -11.06 -7.56
N SER A 12 -7.46 -10.84 -8.20
CA SER A 12 -7.55 -10.63 -9.65
C SER A 12 -6.94 -9.31 -10.10
N GLY A 13 -7.24 -8.22 -9.38
CA GLY A 13 -6.65 -6.91 -9.60
C GLY A 13 -5.14 -6.91 -9.44
N VAL A 14 -4.61 -7.69 -8.49
CA VAL A 14 -3.16 -7.91 -8.34
C VAL A 14 -2.54 -8.50 -9.61
N GLY A 15 -3.18 -9.51 -10.19
CA GLY A 15 -2.73 -10.11 -11.45
C GLY A 15 -2.64 -9.08 -12.57
N PHE A 16 -3.71 -8.32 -12.78
CA PHE A 16 -3.77 -7.29 -13.82
C PHE A 16 -2.75 -6.17 -13.60
N ALA A 17 -2.60 -5.67 -12.37
CA ALA A 17 -1.65 -4.62 -12.03
C ALA A 17 -0.19 -5.03 -12.37
N LEU A 18 0.12 -6.32 -12.25
CA LEU A 18 1.44 -6.88 -12.53
C LEU A 18 1.60 -7.39 -13.97
N GLY A 19 0.62 -7.13 -14.86
CA GLY A 19 0.64 -7.59 -16.24
C GLY A 19 0.49 -9.11 -16.40
N ARG A 20 -0.21 -9.76 -15.47
CA ARG A 20 -0.44 -11.20 -15.43
C ARG A 20 -1.93 -11.53 -15.53
N SER A 21 -2.26 -12.82 -15.61
CA SER A 21 -3.65 -13.28 -15.56
C SER A 21 -4.30 -13.01 -14.20
N ASP A 22 -5.63 -12.89 -14.18
CA ASP A 22 -6.45 -12.72 -12.98
C ASP A 22 -6.24 -13.81 -11.91
N ARG A 23 -5.91 -15.03 -12.33
CA ARG A 23 -5.62 -16.17 -11.44
C ARG A 23 -4.14 -16.32 -11.09
N TRP A 24 -3.27 -15.46 -11.61
CA TRP A 24 -1.82 -15.61 -11.47
C TRP A 24 -1.41 -15.66 -9.99
N PHE A 25 -1.85 -14.69 -9.19
CA PHE A 25 -1.42 -14.58 -7.79
C PHE A 25 -1.83 -15.83 -6.99
N TYR A 26 -3.07 -16.29 -7.14
CA TYR A 26 -3.57 -17.51 -6.50
C TYR A 26 -2.80 -18.76 -6.94
N THR A 27 -2.45 -18.85 -8.23
CA THR A 27 -1.70 -19.99 -8.75
C THR A 27 -0.26 -19.97 -8.25
N ARG A 28 0.35 -18.79 -8.22
CA ARG A 28 1.74 -18.60 -7.83
C ARG A 28 1.96 -18.83 -6.35
N SER A 29 1.08 -18.32 -5.49
CA SER A 29 1.16 -18.52 -4.04
C SER A 29 1.07 -20.00 -3.63
N LYS A 30 0.37 -20.83 -4.41
CA LYS A 30 0.28 -22.27 -4.16
C LYS A 30 1.45 -23.07 -4.72
N LYS A 31 1.98 -22.68 -5.89
CA LYS A 31 2.95 -23.52 -6.64
C LYS A 31 4.41 -23.11 -6.45
N ALA A 32 4.68 -21.95 -5.87
CA ALA A 32 6.03 -21.41 -5.77
C ALA A 32 6.42 -21.08 -4.31
N PRO A 33 6.71 -22.10 -3.47
CA PRO A 33 7.03 -21.89 -2.05
C PRO A 33 8.29 -21.03 -1.85
N LYS A 34 9.29 -21.15 -2.74
CA LYS A 34 10.49 -20.29 -2.69
C LYS A 34 10.18 -18.81 -2.95
N TRP A 35 9.24 -18.54 -3.86
CA TRP A 35 8.80 -17.19 -4.17
C TRP A 35 8.01 -16.59 -2.99
N LEU A 36 7.13 -17.40 -2.39
CA LEU A 36 6.38 -16.98 -1.20
C LEU A 36 7.32 -16.72 -0.02
N LYS A 37 8.34 -17.56 0.17
CA LYS A 37 9.37 -17.34 1.19
C LYS A 37 10.10 -16.02 0.97
N GLY A 38 10.53 -15.72 -0.27
CA GLY A 38 11.19 -14.44 -0.56
C GLY A 38 10.30 -13.22 -0.30
N LEU A 39 8.99 -13.35 -0.47
CA LEU A 39 8.03 -12.32 -0.05
C LEU A 39 7.95 -12.20 1.47
N GLN A 40 7.89 -13.32 2.18
CA GLN A 40 7.83 -13.35 3.64
C GLN A 40 9.10 -12.75 4.27
N ASP A 41 10.27 -12.95 3.64
CA ASP A 41 11.55 -12.38 4.07
C ASP A 41 11.55 -10.83 4.04
N ILE A 42 10.70 -10.21 3.19
CA ILE A 42 10.47 -8.75 3.18
C ILE A 42 9.21 -8.33 3.96
N GLY A 43 8.70 -9.24 4.79
CA GLY A 43 7.58 -9.00 5.72
C GLY A 43 6.19 -9.15 5.11
N PHE A 44 6.03 -9.78 3.94
CA PHE A 44 4.71 -10.08 3.37
C PHE A 44 3.96 -11.09 4.27
N GLN A 45 2.75 -10.73 4.72
CA GLN A 45 1.96 -11.60 5.60
C GLN A 45 1.13 -12.59 4.79
N GLY A 46 0.50 -12.13 3.71
CA GLY A 46 -0.28 -12.97 2.81
C GLY A 46 -1.68 -13.29 3.29
N ASP A 47 -2.19 -12.53 4.26
CA ASP A 47 -3.53 -12.71 4.81
C ASP A 47 -4.59 -12.39 3.74
N LEU A 48 -5.34 -13.43 3.35
CA LEU A 48 -6.43 -13.34 2.39
C LEU A 48 -7.76 -13.17 3.13
N VAL A 49 -8.41 -12.04 2.90
CA VAL A 49 -9.76 -11.77 3.43
C VAL A 49 -10.76 -11.87 2.29
N GLU A 50 -11.81 -12.66 2.50
CA GLU A 50 -12.94 -12.76 1.58
C GLU A 50 -13.92 -11.62 1.83
N LEU A 51 -14.17 -10.81 0.80
CA LEU A 51 -15.07 -9.68 0.86
C LEU A 51 -16.25 -9.87 -0.07
N LYS A 52 -17.44 -9.51 0.44
CA LYS A 52 -18.65 -9.48 -0.37
C LYS A 52 -18.65 -8.26 -1.27
N ILE A 53 -18.59 -8.47 -2.58
CA ILE A 53 -18.73 -7.41 -3.57
C ILE A 53 -20.22 -7.12 -3.72
N ILE A 54 -20.63 -5.92 -3.31
CA ILE A 54 -21.97 -5.41 -3.60
C ILE A 54 -21.98 -4.99 -5.07
N ARG A 55 -22.64 -5.78 -5.91
CA ARG A 55 -22.85 -5.49 -7.33
C ARG A 55 -24.30 -5.06 -7.54
N GLN A 56 -24.53 -4.04 -8.36
CA GLN A 56 -25.88 -3.69 -8.79
C GLN A 56 -26.48 -4.80 -9.68
N ASP A 57 -25.62 -5.49 -10.42
CA ASP A 57 -25.97 -6.55 -11.35
C ASP A 57 -25.72 -7.91 -10.68
N LYS A 58 -26.79 -8.69 -10.44
CA LYS A 58 -26.78 -9.94 -9.65
C LYS A 58 -26.06 -11.14 -10.32
N ARG A 59 -25.14 -10.92 -11.28
CA ARG A 59 -24.40 -11.98 -11.98
C ARG A 59 -22.93 -12.09 -11.50
N GLY A 60 -22.51 -13.32 -11.18
CA GLY A 60 -21.15 -13.69 -10.80
C GLY A 60 -20.92 -13.90 -9.30
N MET A 61 -19.74 -14.40 -8.94
CA MET A 61 -19.35 -14.62 -7.53
C MET A 61 -19.42 -13.32 -6.74
N SER A 62 -20.18 -13.37 -5.65
CA SER A 62 -20.35 -12.27 -4.70
C SER A 62 -19.18 -12.14 -3.72
N LEU A 63 -18.23 -13.08 -3.71
CA LEU A 63 -17.08 -13.08 -2.82
C LEU A 63 -15.77 -12.93 -3.62
N ALA A 64 -14.89 -12.04 -3.16
CA ALA A 64 -13.55 -11.88 -3.70
C ALA A 64 -12.49 -11.96 -2.60
N LYS A 65 -11.42 -12.70 -2.87
CA LYS A 65 -10.24 -12.74 -2.01
C LYS A 65 -9.43 -11.47 -2.20
N THR A 66 -8.98 -10.88 -1.11
CA THR A 66 -8.24 -9.61 -1.12
C THR A 66 -7.01 -9.66 -0.23
N ILE A 67 -5.96 -8.95 -0.62
CA ILE A 67 -4.77 -8.69 0.20
C ILE A 67 -4.78 -7.25 0.72
N SER A 68 -4.08 -7.00 1.83
CA SER A 68 -3.89 -5.65 2.36
C SER A 68 -3.11 -4.80 1.36
N LEU A 69 -3.31 -3.47 1.40
CA LEU A 69 -2.52 -2.56 0.57
C LEU A 69 -1.02 -2.65 0.90
N ARG A 70 -0.67 -2.86 2.17
CA ARG A 70 0.71 -3.05 2.62
C ARG A 70 1.36 -4.27 1.97
N ASP A 71 0.66 -5.40 1.96
CA ASP A 71 1.15 -6.62 1.31
C ASP A 71 1.18 -6.50 -0.21
N PHE A 72 0.26 -5.74 -0.80
CA PHE A 72 0.32 -5.42 -2.22
C PHE A 72 1.58 -4.61 -2.56
N VAL A 73 1.92 -3.58 -1.79
CA VAL A 73 3.15 -2.78 -2.02
C VAL A 73 4.40 -3.65 -1.92
N LYS A 74 4.48 -4.54 -0.91
CA LYS A 74 5.59 -5.50 -0.78
C LYS A 74 5.68 -6.44 -1.97
N LEU A 75 4.54 -6.97 -2.43
CA LEU A 75 4.47 -7.82 -3.61
C LEU A 75 4.97 -7.10 -4.87
N VAL A 76 4.51 -5.87 -5.10
CA VAL A 76 4.97 -5.04 -6.23
C VAL A 76 6.47 -4.80 -6.13
N THR A 77 6.97 -4.46 -4.94
CA THR A 77 8.40 -4.25 -4.66
C THR A 77 9.24 -5.48 -4.99
N TYR A 78 8.80 -6.66 -4.53
CA TYR A 78 9.48 -7.92 -4.81
C TYR A 78 9.49 -8.26 -6.29
N GLU A 79 8.35 -8.12 -6.97
CA GLU A 79 8.25 -8.37 -8.42
C GLU A 79 9.13 -7.41 -9.22
N ALA A 80 9.23 -6.15 -8.80
CA ALA A 80 10.10 -5.16 -9.44
C ALA A 80 11.59 -5.46 -9.26
N ILE A 81 12.02 -5.76 -8.03
CA ILE A 81 13.44 -5.92 -7.68
C ILE A 81 13.95 -7.31 -8.06
N VAL A 82 13.25 -8.36 -7.61
CA VAL A 82 13.73 -9.74 -7.71
C VAL A 82 13.33 -10.36 -9.05
N GLN A 83 12.09 -10.13 -9.50
CA GLN A 83 11.61 -10.68 -10.78
C GLN A 83 11.85 -9.76 -11.97
N ARG A 84 12.36 -8.54 -11.74
CA ARG A 84 12.58 -7.51 -12.78
C ARG A 84 11.32 -7.25 -13.62
N ASN A 85 10.14 -7.33 -12.99
CA ASN A 85 8.87 -7.13 -13.67
C ASN A 85 8.68 -5.65 -14.01
N LEU A 86 8.75 -5.32 -15.30
CA LEU A 86 8.64 -3.94 -15.79
C LEU A 86 7.33 -3.26 -15.37
N LYS A 87 6.21 -3.99 -15.32
CA LYS A 87 4.92 -3.42 -14.87
C LYS A 87 4.97 -3.04 -13.39
N ALA A 88 5.62 -3.85 -12.56
CA ALA A 88 5.82 -3.55 -11.15
C ALA A 88 6.74 -2.34 -10.95
N ILE A 89 7.81 -2.22 -11.74
CA ILE A 89 8.72 -1.06 -11.72
C ILE A 89 7.96 0.23 -12.07
N ILE A 90 7.20 0.21 -13.17
CA ILE A 90 6.38 1.36 -13.58
C ILE A 90 5.37 1.72 -12.49
N LEU A 91 4.74 0.73 -11.86
CA LEU A 91 3.77 0.97 -10.80
C LEU A 91 4.41 1.60 -9.56
N LEU A 92 5.62 1.18 -9.16
CA LEU A 92 6.37 1.83 -8.08
C LEU A 92 6.75 3.26 -8.43
N ALA A 93 7.20 3.51 -9.67
CA ALA A 93 7.53 4.86 -10.12
C ALA A 93 6.30 5.78 -10.06
N ALA A 94 5.15 5.30 -10.55
CA ALA A 94 3.91 6.05 -10.49
C ALA A 94 3.45 6.31 -9.04
N PHE A 95 3.56 5.33 -8.14
CA PHE A 95 3.24 5.52 -6.72
C PHE A 95 4.18 6.52 -6.05
N ALA A 96 5.47 6.48 -6.38
CA ALA A 96 6.44 7.44 -5.86
C ALA A 96 6.15 8.84 -6.39
N GLU A 97 5.91 9.00 -7.69
CA GLU A 97 5.62 10.29 -8.32
C GLU A 97 4.36 10.92 -7.74
N THR A 98 3.21 10.23 -7.83
CA THR A 98 1.94 10.77 -7.32
C THR A 98 1.91 10.89 -5.80
N GLY A 99 2.56 9.97 -5.09
CA GLY A 99 2.62 9.98 -3.63
C GLY A 99 3.49 11.11 -3.10
N LEU A 100 4.69 11.28 -3.66
CA LEU A 100 5.61 12.34 -3.25
C LEU A 100 5.07 13.71 -3.64
N GLU A 101 4.53 13.88 -4.86
CA GLU A 101 3.96 15.16 -5.29
C GLU A 101 2.88 15.63 -4.31
N ARG A 102 1.93 14.76 -3.96
CA ARG A 102 0.87 15.11 -3.00
C ARG A 102 1.38 15.38 -1.59
N ILE A 103 2.35 14.59 -1.11
CA ILE A 103 2.97 14.83 0.21
C ILE A 103 3.75 16.14 0.21
N LEU A 104 4.44 16.46 -0.88
CA LEU A 104 5.17 17.71 -1.02
C LEU A 104 4.22 18.90 -1.07
N ASP A 105 3.14 18.81 -1.83
CA ASP A 105 2.09 19.83 -1.88
C ASP A 105 1.48 20.05 -0.50
N ASP A 106 1.12 18.98 0.22
CA ASP A 106 0.52 19.08 1.56
C ASP A 106 1.53 19.63 2.60
N ALA A 107 2.78 19.14 2.60
CA ALA A 107 3.80 19.50 3.59
C ALA A 107 4.46 20.85 3.33
N PHE A 108 4.48 21.30 2.08
CA PHE A 108 5.18 22.51 1.65
C PHE A 108 4.28 23.51 0.92
N ALA A 109 2.95 23.39 1.08
CA ALA A 109 1.99 24.36 0.57
C ALA A 109 2.42 25.81 0.90
N GLY A 110 2.65 26.61 -0.14
CA GLY A 110 3.08 28.01 -0.01
C GLY A 110 4.55 28.22 0.37
N ARG A 111 5.39 27.18 0.32
CA ARG A 111 6.85 27.27 0.51
C ARG A 111 7.57 27.26 -0.84
N SER A 112 8.76 27.87 -0.90
CA SER A 112 9.57 27.90 -2.13
C SER A 112 10.36 26.61 -2.32
N ILE A 113 10.82 26.38 -3.56
CA ILE A 113 11.66 25.22 -3.91
C ILE A 113 12.98 25.24 -3.10
N GLU A 114 13.52 26.41 -2.81
CA GLU A 114 14.74 26.58 -2.00
C GLU A 114 14.57 26.07 -0.57
N PHE A 115 13.39 26.29 0.03
CA PHE A 115 13.07 25.73 1.36
C PHE A 115 13.05 24.20 1.33
N ILE A 116 12.53 23.60 0.26
CA ILE A 116 12.51 22.14 0.09
C ILE A 116 13.95 21.60 -0.04
N LEU A 117 14.79 22.25 -0.85
CA LEU A 117 16.19 21.85 -1.04
C LEU A 117 17.00 21.94 0.26
N GLU A 118 16.79 22.99 1.05
CA GLU A 118 17.42 23.14 2.37
C GLU A 118 17.01 22.01 3.32
N LYS A 119 15.72 21.63 3.32
CA LYS A 119 15.21 20.52 4.12
C LYS A 119 15.73 19.16 3.67
N ILE A 120 15.89 18.92 2.36
CA ILE A 120 16.50 17.67 1.86
C ILE A 120 17.94 17.52 2.38
N VAL A 121 18.73 18.60 2.37
CA VAL A 121 20.10 18.61 2.91
C VAL A 121 20.11 18.44 4.43
N HIS A 122 19.07 18.89 5.13
CA HIS A 122 18.90 18.69 6.56
C HIS A 122 18.53 17.23 6.89
N TYR A 123 17.54 16.66 6.20
CA TYR A 123 17.07 15.29 6.43
C TYR A 123 18.13 14.23 6.06
N SER A 124 19.01 14.52 5.09
CA SER A 124 20.09 13.60 4.74
C SER A 124 21.16 13.43 5.83
N LYS A 125 21.11 14.25 6.88
CA LYS A 125 22.03 14.20 8.03
C LYS A 125 21.44 13.47 9.24
N TRP A 126 20.17 13.07 9.19
CA TRP A 126 19.53 12.40 10.30
C TRP A 126 20.07 10.99 10.50
N THR A 127 20.18 10.61 11.76
CA THR A 127 20.35 9.22 12.18
C THR A 127 19.06 8.43 11.98
N TYR A 128 19.15 7.10 12.06
CA TYR A 128 17.99 6.23 11.88
C TYR A 128 16.94 6.46 12.98
N GLU A 129 17.40 6.70 14.21
CA GLU A 129 16.56 6.97 15.37
C GLU A 129 15.80 8.30 15.24
N GLU A 130 16.49 9.37 14.81
CA GLU A 130 15.87 10.68 14.56
C GLU A 130 14.84 10.60 13.41
N LEU A 131 15.12 9.80 12.38
CA LEU A 131 14.18 9.56 11.30
C LEU A 131 12.91 8.86 11.80
N GLU A 132 13.02 7.81 12.62
CA GLU A 132 11.85 7.09 13.13
C GLU A 132 10.98 7.95 14.06
N GLU A 133 11.58 8.79 14.91
CA GLU A 133 10.85 9.72 15.77
C GLU A 133 10.03 10.72 14.94
N VAL A 134 10.64 11.30 13.91
CA VAL A 134 9.94 12.23 13.02
C VAL A 134 8.89 11.52 12.17
N LEU A 135 9.17 10.31 11.69
CA LEU A 135 8.17 9.52 10.95
C LEU A 135 6.96 9.17 11.82
N GLN A 136 7.16 8.92 13.11
CA GLN A 136 6.07 8.68 14.05
C GLN A 136 5.24 9.96 14.26
N TYR A 137 5.89 11.09 14.53
CA TYR A 137 5.23 12.40 14.65
C TYR A 137 4.43 12.78 13.39
N ASN A 138 5.04 12.64 12.20
CA ASN A 138 4.40 12.97 10.93
C ASN A 138 3.21 12.04 10.63
N ARG A 139 3.26 10.76 11.03
CA ARG A 139 2.11 9.85 10.89
C ARG A 139 0.92 10.34 11.72
N GLU A 140 1.17 10.81 12.93
CA GLU A 140 0.14 11.34 13.83
C GLU A 140 -0.48 12.63 13.27
N GLU A 141 0.34 13.56 12.75
CA GLU A 141 -0.17 14.77 12.09
C GLU A 141 -0.95 14.48 10.81
N VAL A 142 -0.46 13.58 9.95
CA VAL A 142 -1.18 13.18 8.73
C VAL A 142 -2.52 12.52 9.08
N TRP A 143 -2.57 11.70 10.15
CA TRP A 143 -3.83 11.17 10.65
C TRP A 143 -4.79 12.24 11.16
N ALA A 144 -4.27 13.31 11.77
CA ALA A 144 -5.08 14.45 12.21
C ALA A 144 -5.64 15.27 11.02
N LEU A 145 -4.86 15.44 9.95
CA LEU A 145 -5.27 16.15 8.73
C LEU A 145 -6.31 15.37 7.91
N TYR A 146 -6.31 14.05 8.03
CA TYR A 146 -7.24 13.15 7.32
C TYR A 146 -8.05 12.29 8.30
N PRO A 147 -8.99 12.88 9.08
CA PRO A 147 -9.69 12.19 10.18
C PRO A 147 -10.46 10.92 9.78
N TRP A 148 -10.74 10.73 8.49
CA TRP A 148 -11.37 9.52 7.92
C TRP A 148 -10.49 8.26 8.07
N SER A 149 -9.21 8.37 8.47
CA SER A 149 -8.39 7.23 8.89
C SER A 149 -8.55 6.86 10.37
N GLY A 150 -9.30 7.64 11.15
CA GLY A 150 -9.49 7.50 12.59
C GLY A 150 -10.95 7.38 13.02
N GLN A 151 -11.84 6.80 12.20
CA GLN A 151 -13.12 6.34 12.74
C GLN A 151 -12.87 5.21 13.74
N ASP A 152 -13.05 5.55 15.00
CA ASP A 152 -13.13 4.70 16.18
C ASP A 152 -13.68 3.29 15.86
N LEU A 153 -12.78 2.31 15.77
CA LEU A 153 -13.10 0.87 15.73
C LEU A 153 -13.67 0.35 17.06
N SER A 154 -13.88 1.23 18.04
CA SER A 154 -14.37 0.90 19.38
C SER A 154 -15.90 1.03 19.54
N LYS A 155 -16.63 1.56 18.55
CA LYS A 155 -18.07 1.87 18.70
C LYS A 155 -19.06 1.16 17.76
N SER A 156 -18.68 0.10 17.06
CA SER A 156 -19.65 -0.74 16.33
C SER A 156 -19.77 -2.18 16.85
N ALA A 157 -19.38 -2.42 18.10
CA ALA A 157 -19.95 -3.51 18.86
C ALA A 157 -21.27 -3.00 19.47
N PHE A 158 -22.38 -3.64 19.11
CA PHE A 158 -23.76 -3.36 19.54
C PHE A 158 -24.49 -2.19 18.84
N THR A 159 -25.02 -2.45 17.64
CA THR A 159 -26.48 -2.47 17.38
C THR A 159 -26.77 -3.04 15.99
#